data_AF-A0A382KAI9-F1
#
_entry.id   AF-A0A382KAI9-F1
#
_cell.length_a   1.000
_cell.length_b   1.000
_cell.length_c   1.000
_cell.angle_alpha   90.00
_cell.angle_beta   90.00
_cell.angle_gamma   90.00
#
_symmetry.space_group_name_H-M   'P 1'
#
loop_
_entity.id
_entity.type
_entity.pdbx_description
1 polymer ?
#
loop_
_entity_poly.entity_id
_entity_poly.type
_entity_poly.pdbx_seq_one_letter_code
_entity_poly.pdbx_strand_id
1 'polypeptide(L)'
;MLFVGILIAQILGTWLWVGQLKSSERDRLAEVSQSMGSRIGQTIGFFEQLPKQYRHVVLDQLRDMGGTRFFVSVNKKYIDLVPIAESEFSLLVRDNLKKSMFDQILHNSASNKVGQIEDLDITFVDFDNLKILTGDNL
;
A
#
# COMPACT_ATOMS: atom_id res chain seq x y z
N MET A 1 46.39 -25.30 -6.00
CA MET A 1 46.34 -24.25 -4.97
C MET A 1 45.50 -23.06 -5.38
N LEU A 2 45.76 -22.42 -6.54
CA LEU A 2 45.01 -21.23 -6.99
C LEU A 2 43.50 -21.49 -7.22
N PHE A 3 43.15 -22.65 -7.79
CA PHE A 3 41.75 -23.04 -8.03
C PHE A 3 40.90 -23.12 -6.76
N VAL A 4 41.46 -23.67 -5.67
CA VAL A 4 40.76 -23.79 -4.38
C VAL A 4 40.51 -22.40 -3.78
N GLY A 5 41.47 -21.48 -3.89
CA GLY A 5 41.29 -20.10 -3.46
C GLY A 5 40.18 -19.38 -4.22
N ILE A 6 40.10 -19.57 -5.54
CA ILE A 6 39.01 -19.03 -6.36
C ILE A 6 37.67 -19.62 -5.93
N LEU A 7 37.58 -20.95 -5.74
CA LEU A 7 36.33 -21.59 -5.32
C LEU A 7 35.83 -21.05 -3.97
N ILE A 8 36.71 -20.88 -2.99
CA ILE A 8 36.36 -20.32 -1.68
C ILE A 8 35.87 -18.87 -1.83
N ALA A 9 36.58 -18.05 -2.63
CA ALA A 9 36.19 -16.67 -2.86
C ALA A 9 34.82 -16.55 -3.56
N GLN A 10 34.53 -17.43 -4.53
CA GLN A 10 33.24 -17.45 -5.24
C GLN A 10 32.08 -17.83 -4.31
N ILE A 11 32.27 -18.81 -3.43
CA ILE A 11 31.25 -19.22 -2.44
C ILE A 11 30.98 -18.08 -1.46
N LEU A 12 32.04 -17.51 -0.86
CA LEU A 12 31.90 -16.41 0.10
C LEU A 12 31.28 -15.16 -0.54
N GLY A 13 31.73 -14.80 -1.74
CA GLY A 13 31.18 -13.67 -2.48
C GLY A 13 29.70 -13.86 -2.80
N THR A 14 29.31 -15.05 -3.26
CA THR A 14 27.90 -15.37 -3.56
C THR A 14 27.05 -15.34 -2.29
N TRP A 15 27.55 -15.88 -1.19
CA TRP A 15 26.81 -15.89 0.08
C TRP A 15 26.59 -14.48 0.65
N LEU A 16 27.62 -13.64 0.64
CA LEU A 16 27.52 -12.24 1.06
C LEU A 16 26.57 -11.45 0.15
N TRP A 17 26.67 -11.65 -1.17
CA TRP A 17 25.80 -10.98 -2.14
C TRP A 17 24.32 -11.36 -1.94
N VAL A 18 24.02 -12.64 -1.76
CA VAL A 18 22.65 -13.12 -1.53
C VAL A 18 22.06 -12.55 -0.24
N GLY A 19 22.86 -12.49 0.83
CA GLY A 19 22.44 -11.87 2.09
C GLY A 19 22.14 -10.38 1.92
N GLN A 20 23.02 -9.65 1.24
CA GLN A 20 22.85 -8.22 0.97
C GLN A 20 21.63 -7.94 0.07
N LEU A 21 21.40 -8.78 -0.94
CA LEU A 21 20.26 -8.64 -1.85
C LEU A 21 18.95 -8.78 -1.09
N LYS A 22 18.81 -9.84 -0.27
CA LYS A 22 17.61 -10.06 0.53
C LYS A 22 17.35 -8.90 1.50
N SER A 23 18.39 -8.37 2.14
CA SER A 23 18.25 -7.19 3.01
C SER A 23 17.82 -5.95 2.22
N SER A 24 18.45 -5.68 1.08
CA SER A 24 18.12 -4.52 0.26
C SER A 24 16.69 -4.58 -0.29
N GLU A 25 16.21 -5.76 -0.69
CA GLU A 25 14.81 -5.94 -1.11
C GLU A 25 13.84 -5.61 0.02
N ARG A 26 14.12 -6.07 1.24
CA ARG A 26 13.30 -5.77 2.42
C ARG A 26 13.25 -4.27 2.72
N ASP A 27 14.39 -3.59 2.69
CA ASP A 27 14.48 -2.14 2.95
C ASP A 27 13.73 -1.34 1.88
N ARG A 28 13.89 -1.71 0.60
CA ARG A 28 13.15 -1.08 -0.50
C ARG A 28 11.64 -1.26 -0.36
N LEU A 29 11.19 -2.47 0.02
CA LEU A 29 9.77 -2.72 0.25
C LEU A 29 9.23 -1.90 1.42
N ALA A 30 10.02 -1.73 2.49
CA ALA A 30 9.65 -0.87 3.61
C ALA A 30 9.52 0.60 3.17
N GLU A 31 10.49 1.13 2.42
CA GLU A 31 10.46 2.51 1.92
C GLU A 31 9.27 2.76 0.99
N VAL A 32 9.04 1.86 0.02
CA VAL A 32 7.95 1.97 -0.95
C VAL A 32 6.59 1.87 -0.24
N SER A 33 6.44 0.93 0.69
CA SER A 33 5.19 0.76 1.45
C SER A 33 4.89 1.96 2.35
N GLN A 34 5.90 2.55 2.99
CA GLN A 34 5.74 3.79 3.76
C GLN A 34 5.31 4.97 2.87
N SER A 35 5.96 5.17 1.71
CA SER A 35 5.58 6.23 0.77
C SER A 35 4.15 6.03 0.25
N MET A 36 3.78 4.78 -0.05
CA MET A 36 2.45 4.43 -0.52
C MET A 36 1.39 4.71 0.55
N GLY A 37 1.59 4.27 1.78
CA GLY A 37 0.62 4.48 2.85
C GLY A 37 0.46 5.95 3.22
N SER A 38 1.53 6.75 3.20
CA SER A 38 1.42 8.21 3.34
C SER A 38 0.54 8.83 2.25
N ARG A 39 0.72 8.44 0.98
CA ARG A 39 -0.11 8.94 -0.14
C ARG A 39 -1.57 8.52 -0.02
N ILE A 40 -1.83 7.28 0.40
CA ILE A 40 -3.19 6.79 0.66
C ILE A 40 -3.83 7.60 1.78
N GLY A 41 -3.13 7.78 2.91
CA GLY A 41 -3.61 8.57 4.04
C GLY A 41 -3.92 10.03 3.68
N GLN A 42 -3.09 10.67 2.85
CA GLN A 42 -3.35 12.02 2.32
C GLN A 42 -4.63 12.04 1.47
N THR A 43 -4.81 11.03 0.63
CA THR A 43 -5.99 10.92 -0.24
C THR A 43 -7.26 10.75 0.60
N ILE A 44 -7.25 9.88 1.61
CA ILE A 44 -8.37 9.70 2.54
C ILE A 44 -8.70 11.02 3.24
N GLY A 45 -7.70 11.68 3.85
CA GLY A 45 -7.91 12.95 4.54
C GLY A 45 -8.46 14.05 3.63
N PHE A 46 -7.99 14.12 2.38
CA PHE A 46 -8.53 15.05 1.38
C PHE A 46 -10.02 14.78 1.11
N PHE A 47 -10.41 13.52 0.86
CA PHE A 47 -11.81 13.16 0.59
C PHE A 47 -12.74 13.37 1.80
N GLU A 48 -12.23 13.21 3.02
CA GLU A 48 -13.00 13.50 4.24
C GLU A 48 -13.30 14.97 4.41
N GLN A 49 -12.34 15.85 4.07
CA GLN A 49 -12.52 17.31 4.12
C GLN A 49 -13.49 17.83 3.05
N LEU A 50 -13.70 17.08 1.95
CA LEU A 50 -14.65 17.46 0.91
C LEU A 50 -16.11 17.40 1.42
N PRO A 51 -16.92 18.45 1.18
CA PRO A 51 -18.36 18.39 1.44
C PRO A 51 -18.99 17.22 0.70
N LYS A 52 -19.93 16.52 1.34
CA LYS A 52 -20.55 15.28 0.81
C LYS A 52 -21.04 15.40 -0.64
N GLN A 53 -21.56 16.57 -1.00
CA GLN A 53 -22.07 16.89 -2.34
C GLN A 53 -21.01 17.00 -3.44
N TYR A 54 -19.71 17.11 -3.10
CA TYR A 54 -18.63 17.26 -4.09
C TYR A 54 -17.72 16.04 -4.21
N ARG A 55 -17.85 15.05 -3.31
CA ARG A 55 -17.00 13.85 -3.32
C ARG A 55 -17.08 13.06 -4.63
N HIS A 56 -18.27 12.94 -5.20
CA HIS A 56 -18.48 12.20 -6.46
C HIS A 56 -17.88 12.94 -7.67
N VAL A 57 -17.99 14.27 -7.72
CA VAL A 57 -17.42 15.10 -8.80
C VAL A 57 -15.89 15.04 -8.79
N VAL A 58 -15.26 15.19 -7.63
CA VAL A 58 -13.79 15.13 -7.52
C VAL A 58 -13.26 13.73 -7.79
N LEU A 59 -14.02 12.70 -7.44
CA LEU A 59 -13.67 11.32 -7.76
C LEU A 59 -13.68 11.05 -9.27
N ASP A 60 -14.73 11.51 -9.96
CA ASP A 60 -14.82 11.42 -11.43
C ASP A 60 -13.67 12.19 -12.09
N GLN A 61 -13.33 13.38 -11.59
CA GLN A 61 -12.17 14.13 -12.08
C GLN A 61 -10.85 13.39 -11.87
N LEU A 62 -10.60 12.82 -10.67
CA LEU A 62 -9.37 12.06 -10.41
C LEU A 62 -9.25 10.81 -11.29
N ARG A 63 -10.37 10.14 -11.59
CA ARG A 63 -10.42 9.01 -12.52
C ARG A 63 -10.07 9.44 -13.94
N ASP A 64 -10.64 10.55 -14.38
CA ASP A 64 -10.53 11.03 -15.77
C ASP A 64 -9.21 11.77 -16.03
N MET A 65 -8.53 12.24 -14.98
CA MET A 65 -7.22 12.93 -15.05
C MET A 65 -6.05 12.03 -15.48
N GLY A 66 -6.23 10.71 -15.58
CA GLY A 66 -5.29 9.82 -16.26
C GLY A 66 -3.83 9.98 -15.79
N GLY A 67 -3.59 9.93 -14.48
CA GLY A 67 -2.24 10.16 -13.93
C GLY A 67 -1.93 9.44 -12.62
N THR A 68 -2.94 8.89 -11.93
CA THR A 68 -2.79 8.13 -10.70
C THR A 68 -3.16 6.67 -10.94
N ARG A 69 -2.32 5.72 -10.48
CA ARG A 69 -2.56 4.27 -10.62
C ARG A 69 -3.48 3.70 -9.53
N PHE A 70 -4.16 4.57 -8.79
CA PHE A 70 -4.99 4.19 -7.64
C PHE A 70 -6.44 4.52 -7.96
N PHE A 71 -7.29 3.50 -7.91
CA PHE A 71 -8.73 3.64 -8.03
C PHE A 71 -9.30 3.73 -6.62
N VAL A 72 -10.03 4.81 -6.34
CA VAL A 72 -10.79 4.95 -5.10
C VAL A 72 -12.25 4.66 -5.43
N SER A 73 -12.91 3.85 -4.61
CA SER A 73 -14.35 3.61 -4.71
C SER A 73 -14.98 3.72 -3.33
N VAL A 74 -16.24 4.16 -3.29
CA VAL A 74 -17.04 4.21 -2.07
C VAL A 74 -18.17 3.21 -2.23
N ASN A 75 -18.23 2.22 -1.34
CA ASN A 75 -19.15 1.10 -1.45
C ASN A 75 -20.12 1.07 -0.26
N LYS A 76 -21.40 0.77 -0.51
CA LYS A 76 -22.42 0.64 0.55
C LYS A 76 -22.32 -0.70 1.31
N LYS A 77 -21.68 -1.70 0.70
CA LYS A 77 -21.50 -3.04 1.26
C LYS A 77 -20.01 -3.37 1.27
N TYR A 78 -19.60 -4.17 2.26
CA TYR A 78 -18.26 -4.74 2.30
C TYR A 78 -18.03 -5.62 1.07
N ILE A 79 -16.83 -5.55 0.50
CA ILE A 79 -16.43 -6.39 -0.64
C ILE A 79 -15.66 -7.57 -0.08
N ASP A 80 -16.23 -8.77 -0.22
CA ASP A 80 -15.55 -10.01 0.15
C ASP A 80 -14.45 -10.34 -0.87
N LEU A 81 -13.20 -10.21 -0.41
CA LEU A 81 -11.98 -10.35 -1.20
C LEU A 81 -11.27 -11.66 -0.83
N VAL A 82 -10.72 -12.34 -1.84
CA VAL A 82 -9.91 -13.56 -1.63
C VAL A 82 -8.45 -13.16 -1.45
N PRO A 83 -7.88 -13.26 -0.24
CA PRO A 83 -6.51 -12.86 0.00
C PRO A 83 -5.51 -13.80 -0.67
N ILE A 84 -4.36 -13.27 -1.07
CA ILE A 84 -3.20 -14.08 -1.43
C ILE A 84 -2.58 -14.71 -0.17
N ALA A 85 -1.77 -15.76 -0.36
CA ALA A 85 -1.02 -16.37 0.73
C ALA A 85 -0.10 -15.35 1.41
N GLU A 86 -0.11 -15.35 2.74
CA GLU A 86 0.75 -14.43 3.50
C GLU A 86 2.22 -14.85 3.42
N SER A 87 3.07 -13.84 3.29
CA SER A 87 4.52 -13.95 3.29
C SER A 87 5.12 -12.92 4.26
N GLU A 88 6.40 -13.09 4.61
CA GLU A 88 7.15 -12.09 5.39
C GLU A 88 7.04 -10.69 4.75
N PHE A 89 7.11 -10.63 3.42
CA PHE A 89 7.00 -9.38 2.67
C PHE A 89 5.58 -8.79 2.72
N SER A 90 4.52 -9.59 2.54
CA SER A 90 3.16 -9.06 2.61
C SER A 90 2.84 -8.52 4.00
N LEU A 91 3.32 -9.17 5.06
CA LEU A 91 3.18 -8.68 6.44
C LEU A 91 3.93 -7.37 6.66
N LEU A 92 5.20 -7.30 6.24
CA LEU A 92 6.00 -6.08 6.34
C LEU A 92 5.35 -4.90 5.60
N VAL A 93 4.89 -5.12 4.37
CA VAL A 93 4.22 -4.10 3.57
C VAL A 93 2.91 -3.70 4.24
N ARG A 94 2.10 -4.64 4.75
CA ARG A 94 0.85 -4.35 5.46
C ARG A 94 1.07 -3.46 6.67
N ASP A 95 2.07 -3.77 7.49
CA ASP A 95 2.38 -3.03 8.71
C ASP A 95 2.82 -1.60 8.40
N ASN A 96 3.76 -1.44 7.46
CA ASN A 96 4.22 -0.11 7.03
C ASN A 96 3.11 0.72 6.39
N LEU A 97 2.23 0.09 5.59
CA LEU A 97 1.05 0.77 5.03
C LEU A 97 0.12 1.24 6.15
N LYS A 98 -0.27 0.36 7.08
CA LYS A 98 -1.14 0.72 8.20
C LYS A 98 -0.54 1.87 8.99
N LYS A 99 0.72 1.75 9.41
CA LYS A 99 1.42 2.76 10.20
C LYS A 99 1.45 4.12 9.50
N SER A 100 1.95 4.17 8.26
CA SER A 100 2.10 5.44 7.53
C SER A 100 0.77 6.08 7.14
N MET A 101 -0.27 5.27 6.85
CA MET A 101 -1.64 5.77 6.66
C MET A 101 -2.18 6.40 7.93
N PHE A 102 -2.08 5.70 9.07
CA PHE A 102 -2.55 6.21 10.36
C PHE A 102 -1.81 7.48 10.77
N ASP A 103 -0.48 7.50 10.67
CA ASP A 103 0.34 8.69 10.99
C ASP A 103 -0.14 9.91 10.19
N GLN A 104 -0.40 9.72 8.89
CA GLN A 104 -0.86 10.79 8.02
C GLN A 104 -2.30 11.24 8.31
N ILE A 105 -3.21 10.31 8.59
CA ILE A 105 -4.61 10.64 8.87
C ILE A 105 -4.73 11.32 10.24
N LEU A 106 -3.98 10.87 11.25
CA LEU A 106 -3.87 11.54 12.54
C LEU A 106 -3.28 12.93 12.43
N HIS A 107 -2.21 13.10 11.64
CA HIS A 107 -1.62 14.41 11.39
C HIS A 107 -2.64 15.39 10.77
N ASN A 108 -3.47 14.91 9.85
CA ASN A 108 -4.55 15.70 9.25
C ASN A 108 -5.73 15.93 10.23
N SER A 109 -6.02 14.97 11.10
CA SER A 109 -7.11 15.01 12.09
C SER A 109 -6.90 16.04 13.20
N ALA A 110 -5.64 16.27 13.59
CA ALA A 110 -5.27 17.31 14.55
C ALA A 110 -5.68 18.74 14.11
N SER A 111 -6.06 18.93 12.84
CA SER A 111 -6.60 20.19 12.30
C SER A 111 -8.14 20.37 12.44
N ASN A 112 -8.81 19.51 13.23
CA ASN A 112 -10.23 19.60 13.63
C ASN A 112 -11.28 19.27 12.56
N LYS A 113 -11.33 18.04 12.02
CA LYS A 113 -12.57 17.45 11.40
C LYS A 113 -12.51 16.01 10.87
N VAL A 114 -11.53 15.19 11.22
CA VAL A 114 -11.45 13.81 10.72
C VAL A 114 -12.07 12.85 11.73
N GLY A 115 -13.02 12.02 11.30
CA GLY A 115 -13.57 10.95 12.11
C GLY A 115 -12.47 9.99 12.55
N GLN A 116 -12.59 9.39 13.73
CA GLN A 116 -11.68 8.33 14.12
C GLN A 116 -11.89 7.16 13.14
N ILE A 117 -10.83 6.69 12.49
CA ILE A 117 -10.91 5.43 11.74
C ILE A 117 -11.08 4.33 12.79
N GLU A 118 -12.30 3.82 12.90
CA GLU A 118 -12.62 2.74 13.84
C GLU A 118 -12.08 1.39 13.34
N ASP A 119 -11.96 1.21 12.01
CA ASP A 119 -11.47 -0.02 11.40
C ASP A 119 -10.70 0.24 10.09
N LEU A 120 -9.53 -0.40 9.96
CA LEU A 120 -8.69 -0.37 8.76
C LEU A 120 -8.26 -1.81 8.43
N ASP A 121 -8.93 -2.36 7.42
CA ASP A 121 -8.49 -3.59 6.77
C ASP A 121 -7.71 -3.27 5.49
N ILE A 122 -6.58 -3.96 5.31
CA ILE A 122 -5.75 -3.88 4.11
C ILE A 122 -5.58 -5.30 3.64
N THR A 123 -6.16 -5.68 2.51
CA THR A 123 -6.08 -7.05 1.99
C THR A 123 -5.36 -7.07 0.64
N PHE A 124 -4.35 -7.93 0.51
CA PHE A 124 -3.67 -8.17 -0.76
C PHE A 124 -4.41 -9.26 -1.52
N VAL A 125 -4.82 -8.96 -2.75
CA VAL A 125 -5.55 -9.86 -3.63
C VAL A 125 -4.75 -10.11 -4.90
N ASP A 126 -4.97 -11.27 -5.51
CA ASP A 126 -4.49 -11.52 -6.86
C ASP A 126 -5.19 -10.57 -7.84
N PHE A 127 -4.50 -10.17 -8.90
CA PHE A 127 -5.05 -9.27 -9.91
C PHE A 127 -6.32 -9.85 -10.55
N ASP A 128 -6.35 -11.16 -10.82
CA ASP A 128 -7.50 -11.83 -11.42
C ASP A 128 -8.72 -11.89 -10.48
N ASN A 129 -8.49 -11.70 -9.18
CA ASN A 129 -9.51 -11.69 -8.14
C ASN A 129 -9.89 -10.27 -7.68
N LEU A 130 -9.37 -9.23 -8.34
CA LEU A 130 -9.69 -7.85 -7.99
C LEU A 130 -11.15 -7.53 -8.35
N LYS A 131 -11.95 -7.27 -7.32
CA LYS A 131 -13.34 -6.82 -7.48
C LYS A 131 -13.41 -5.31 -7.30
N ILE A 132 -13.63 -4.57 -8.40
CA ILE A 132 -13.99 -3.15 -8.34
C ILE A 132 -15.48 -2.99 -8.66
N LEU A 133 -16.22 -2.31 -7.77
CA LEU A 133 -17.64 -2.02 -8.02
C LEU A 133 -17.74 -0.77 -8.90
N THR A 134 -18.42 -0.91 -10.04
CA THR A 134 -18.69 0.19 -10.99
C THR A 134 -20.20 0.43 -11.06
N GLY A 135 -20.62 1.70 -10.90
CA GLY A 135 -21.89 2.24 -11.41
C GLY A 135 -23.19 1.82 -10.71
N ASP A 136 -23.53 0.54 -10.65
CA ASP A 136 -24.95 0.12 -10.64
C ASP A 136 -25.46 -0.56 -9.36
N ASN A 137 -24.73 -0.46 -8.23
CA ASN A 137 -25.18 -1.04 -6.96
C ASN A 137 -25.47 0.04 -5.89
N LEU A 138 -26.33 0.99 -6.25
CA LEU A 138 -26.99 1.91 -5.30
C LEU A 138 -27.98 1.15 -4.43
#